data_AF-A0A4R8L5D5-F1
#
_entry.id   AF-A0A4R8L5D5-F1
#
_cell.length_a   1.000
_cell.length_b   1.000
_cell.length_c   1.000
_cell.angle_alpha   90.00
_cell.angle_beta   90.00
_cell.angle_gamma   90.00
#
_symmetry.space_group_name_H-M   'P 1'
#
loop_
_entity.id
_entity.type
_entity.pdbx_description
1 polymer ?
#
loop_
_entity_poly.entity_id
_entity_poly.type
_entity_poly.pdbx_seq_one_letter_code
_entity_poly.pdbx_strand_id
1 'polypeptide(L)'
;MHMVVNQLFMDGKGKFFRVVYINKVTSMVYVIAVDKKLFPRPMTFQEFEEFVENQELQMVDDNIVRLDSDDDLTDVQRAKRDFAWEVVQFFFQVVEGEEYAFVPRYRQEAIKQACEAFHISYNTVKTYLVRYWSGGGVKNSVLPRLANCGAPGQEKKVSDKKRGRPRIRDGNQGVNVDDKMKKAIRAGLNKHYYSQRQNSLR
;
A
#
# COMPACT_ATOMS: atom_id res chain seq x y z
N MET A 1 -19.04 -8.26 -23.85
CA MET A 1 -19.44 -7.93 -22.44
C MET A 1 -19.58 -6.41 -22.29
N HIS A 2 -20.49 -5.84 -21.46
CA HIS A 2 -20.49 -4.39 -21.23
C HIS A 2 -19.40 -4.01 -20.23
N MET A 3 -18.26 -3.53 -20.74
CA MET A 3 -17.13 -3.12 -19.90
C MET A 3 -17.35 -1.72 -19.35
N VAL A 4 -17.13 -1.54 -18.05
CA VAL A 4 -17.16 -0.24 -17.38
C VAL A 4 -15.92 -0.02 -16.53
N VAL A 5 -15.55 1.25 -16.35
CA VAL A 5 -14.48 1.64 -15.42
C VAL A 5 -14.82 1.14 -14.01
N ASN A 6 -13.79 0.77 -13.27
CA ASN A 6 -13.81 0.19 -11.93
C ASN A 6 -14.29 -1.27 -11.82
N GLN A 7 -14.63 -1.95 -12.91
CA GLN A 7 -14.85 -3.40 -12.87
C GLN A 7 -13.61 -4.14 -12.39
N LEU A 8 -13.83 -5.14 -11.54
CA LEU A 8 -12.81 -5.98 -10.95
C LEU A 8 -12.88 -7.38 -11.56
N PHE A 9 -11.71 -7.93 -11.87
CA PHE A 9 -11.54 -9.26 -12.45
C PHE A 9 -10.52 -10.04 -11.65
N MET A 10 -10.66 -11.36 -11.63
CA MET A 10 -9.74 -12.28 -10.97
C MET A 10 -9.21 -13.30 -11.98
N ASP A 11 -7.90 -13.56 -11.95
CA ASP A 11 -7.29 -14.64 -12.73
C ASP A 11 -7.40 -16.01 -12.04
N GLY A 12 -7.10 -17.08 -12.77
CA GLY A 12 -7.06 -18.45 -12.21
C GLY A 12 -6.04 -18.68 -11.10
N LYS A 13 -5.19 -17.69 -10.78
CA LYS A 13 -4.21 -17.71 -9.68
C LYS A 13 -4.65 -16.86 -8.48
N GLY A 14 -5.87 -16.30 -8.51
CA GLY A 14 -6.43 -15.46 -7.45
C GLY A 14 -5.88 -14.03 -7.43
N LYS A 15 -5.31 -13.54 -8.53
CA LYS A 15 -4.84 -12.16 -8.65
C LYS A 15 -5.94 -11.27 -9.19
N PHE A 16 -6.05 -10.08 -8.62
CA PHE A 16 -7.07 -9.11 -8.98
C PHE A 16 -6.56 -8.04 -9.95
N PHE A 17 -7.38 -7.76 -10.95
CA PHE A 17 -7.14 -6.77 -11.98
C PHE A 17 -8.34 -5.84 -12.07
N ARG A 18 -8.11 -4.53 -12.12
CA ARG A 18 -9.18 -3.53 -12.23
C ARG A 18 -9.05 -2.74 -13.52
N VAL A 19 -10.16 -2.56 -14.23
CA VAL A 19 -10.25 -1.62 -15.35
C VAL A 19 -10.32 -0.21 -14.79
N VAL A 20 -9.38 0.66 -15.17
CA VAL A 20 -9.26 2.01 -14.58
C VAL A 20 -9.52 3.12 -15.59
N TYR A 21 -9.44 2.83 -16.88
CA TYR A 21 -9.80 3.77 -17.94
C TYR A 21 -10.11 3.00 -19.23
N ILE A 22 -11.05 3.52 -20.01
CA ILE A 22 -11.45 2.96 -21.30
C ILE A 22 -11.45 4.10 -22.30
N ASN A 23 -10.53 4.06 -23.25
CA ASN A 23 -10.54 4.97 -24.38
C ASN A 23 -11.38 4.36 -25.51
N LYS A 24 -12.61 4.87 -25.68
CA LYS A 24 -13.54 4.40 -26.71
C LYS A 24 -13.11 4.74 -28.13
N VAL A 25 -12.31 5.80 -28.32
CA VAL A 25 -11.85 6.24 -29.65
C VAL A 25 -10.75 5.33 -30.17
N THR A 26 -9.81 4.93 -29.30
CA THR A 26 -8.69 4.06 -29.67
C THR A 26 -8.94 2.58 -29.37
N SER A 27 -10.11 2.22 -28.83
CA SER A 27 -10.44 0.87 -28.37
C SER A 27 -9.40 0.29 -27.40
N MET A 28 -8.85 1.14 -26.52
CA MET A 28 -7.85 0.76 -25.53
C MET A 28 -8.47 0.70 -24.14
N VAL A 29 -8.09 -0.32 -23.39
CA VAL A 29 -8.46 -0.55 -22.00
C VAL A 29 -7.20 -0.47 -21.15
N TYR A 30 -7.27 0.24 -20.03
CA TYR A 30 -6.17 0.33 -19.08
C TYR A 30 -6.52 -0.46 -17.84
N VAL A 31 -5.64 -1.41 -17.51
CA VAL A 31 -5.87 -2.37 -16.43
C VAL A 31 -4.74 -2.28 -15.41
N ILE A 32 -5.08 -2.27 -14.13
CA ILE A 32 -4.12 -2.28 -13.03
C ILE A 32 -4.22 -3.57 -12.22
N ALA A 33 -3.08 -4.16 -11.87
CA ALA A 33 -3.03 -5.26 -10.92
C ALA A 33 -3.12 -4.69 -9.49
N VAL A 34 -4.11 -5.14 -8.72
CA VAL A 34 -4.47 -4.54 -7.42
C VAL A 34 -3.43 -4.82 -6.33
N ASP A 35 -2.68 -5.91 -6.46
CA ASP A 35 -1.64 -6.35 -5.52
C ASP A 35 -0.24 -5.75 -5.81
N LYS A 36 -0.05 -5.14 -6.98
CA LYS A 36 1.26 -4.65 -7.44
C LYS A 36 1.39 -3.14 -7.37
N LYS A 37 2.61 -2.67 -7.11
CA LYS A 37 2.98 -1.25 -7.14
C LYS A 37 3.38 -0.79 -8.55
N LEU A 38 2.57 -1.14 -9.55
CA LEU A 38 2.81 -0.84 -10.96
C LEU A 38 1.70 0.05 -11.50
N PHE A 39 2.06 0.89 -12.47
CA PHE A 39 1.07 1.70 -13.18
C PHE A 39 0.15 0.82 -14.04
N PRO A 40 -1.07 1.31 -14.35
CA PRO A 40 -1.98 0.64 -15.28
C PRO A 40 -1.28 0.36 -16.61
N ARG A 41 -1.58 -0.80 -17.18
CA ARG A 41 -1.06 -1.23 -18.48
C ARG A 41 -2.15 -1.06 -19.54
N PRO A 42 -1.81 -0.52 -20.72
CA PRO A 42 -2.73 -0.53 -21.85
C PRO A 42 -2.83 -1.95 -22.41
N MET A 43 -4.01 -2.28 -22.91
CA MET A 43 -4.28 -3.41 -23.79
C MET A 43 -5.46 -3.06 -24.69
N THR A 44 -5.59 -3.72 -25.81
CA THR A 44 -6.74 -3.51 -26.69
C THR A 44 -8.01 -4.10 -26.05
N PHE A 45 -9.17 -3.56 -26.43
CA PHE A 45 -10.45 -4.12 -26.03
C PHE A 45 -10.61 -5.57 -26.46
N GLN A 46 -10.13 -5.92 -27.66
CA GLN A 46 -10.14 -7.29 -28.18
C GLN A 46 -9.31 -8.23 -27.32
N GLU A 47 -8.05 -7.90 -27.01
CA GLU A 47 -7.20 -8.72 -26.13
C GLU A 47 -7.86 -8.93 -24.76
N PHE A 48 -8.50 -7.89 -24.22
CA PHE A 48 -9.20 -8.03 -22.94
C PHE A 48 -10.42 -8.96 -23.04
N GLU A 49 -11.23 -8.84 -24.09
CA GLU A 49 -12.37 -9.74 -24.30
C GLU A 49 -11.92 -11.19 -24.47
N GLU A 50 -10.84 -11.45 -25.19
CA GLU A 50 -10.26 -12.80 -25.33
C GLU A 50 -9.91 -13.41 -23.97
N PHE A 51 -9.32 -12.65 -23.03
CA PHE A 51 -9.05 -13.13 -21.67
C PHE A 51 -10.33 -13.50 -20.90
N VAL A 52 -11.43 -12.77 -21.12
CA VAL A 52 -12.70 -13.04 -20.46
C VAL A 52 -13.41 -14.23 -21.09
N GLU A 53 -13.44 -14.30 -22.43
CA GLU A 53 -14.06 -15.39 -23.19
C GLU A 53 -13.37 -16.73 -22.93
N ASN A 54 -12.03 -16.73 -22.84
CA ASN A 54 -11.24 -17.90 -22.48
C ASN A 54 -11.28 -18.26 -20.98
N GLN A 55 -12.08 -17.54 -20.19
CA GLN A 55 -12.21 -17.70 -18.73
C GLN A 55 -10.89 -17.52 -17.95
N GLU A 56 -9.91 -16.83 -18.54
CA GLU A 56 -8.67 -16.47 -17.87
C GLU A 56 -8.86 -15.32 -16.88
N LEU A 57 -9.84 -14.46 -17.14
CA LEU A 57 -10.30 -13.40 -16.25
C LEU A 57 -11.80 -13.53 -16.00
N GLN A 58 -12.17 -13.64 -14.72
CA GLN A 58 -13.57 -13.69 -14.29
C GLN A 58 -13.94 -12.40 -13.57
N MET A 59 -15.06 -11.79 -13.95
CA MET A 59 -15.57 -10.61 -13.24
C MET A 59 -15.99 -11.02 -11.82
N VAL A 60 -15.66 -10.18 -10.84
CA VAL A 60 -15.96 -10.40 -9.42
C VAL A 60 -16.49 -9.12 -8.79
N ASP A 61 -17.26 -9.26 -7.71
CA ASP A 61 -17.70 -8.12 -6.92
C ASP A 61 -16.52 -7.42 -6.23
N ASP A 62 -16.54 -6.10 -6.25
CA ASP A 62 -15.47 -5.30 -5.67
C ASP A 62 -15.62 -5.11 -4.16
N ASN A 63 -15.14 -6.10 -3.42
CA ASN A 63 -15.06 -6.07 -1.96
C ASN A 63 -13.65 -5.71 -1.44
N ILE A 64 -12.76 -5.20 -2.31
CA ILE A 64 -11.36 -4.94 -1.95
C ILE A 64 -11.17 -3.55 -1.33
N VAL A 65 -11.95 -2.58 -1.79
CA VAL A 65 -11.87 -1.21 -1.28
C VAL A 65 -12.50 -1.18 0.11
N ARG A 66 -11.70 -0.81 1.11
CA ARG A 66 -12.23 -0.51 2.44
C ARG A 66 -13.14 0.70 2.36
N LEU A 67 -14.43 0.44 2.48
CA LEU A 67 -15.45 1.44 2.78
C LEU A 67 -15.47 1.69 4.29
N ASP A 68 -14.28 1.85 4.90
CA ASP A 68 -14.19 2.27 6.30
C ASP A 68 -14.95 3.60 6.40
N SER A 69 -15.87 3.73 7.35
CA SER A 69 -16.57 4.99 7.57
C SER A 69 -15.56 6.01 8.07
N ASP A 70 -15.83 7.30 7.84
CA ASP A 70 -14.94 8.34 8.33
C ASP A 70 -14.80 8.28 9.86
N ASP A 71 -15.77 7.72 10.59
CA ASP A 71 -15.73 7.56 12.05
C ASP A 71 -14.79 6.44 12.53
N ASP A 72 -14.44 5.48 11.66
CA ASP A 72 -13.52 4.38 11.98
C ASP A 72 -12.04 4.78 11.89
N LEU A 73 -11.75 5.99 11.38
CA LEU A 73 -10.39 6.47 11.14
C LEU A 73 -9.87 7.33 12.29
N THR A 74 -8.67 7.00 12.77
CA THR A 74 -7.91 7.90 13.64
C THR A 74 -7.57 9.20 12.93
N ASP A 75 -7.40 10.30 13.67
CA ASP A 75 -7.03 11.61 13.09
C ASP A 75 -5.75 11.54 12.24
N VAL A 76 -4.79 10.72 12.66
CA VAL A 76 -3.54 10.49 11.93
C VAL A 76 -3.80 9.77 10.59
N GLN A 77 -4.72 8.81 10.55
CA GLN A 77 -5.10 8.15 9.29
C GLN A 77 -5.83 9.12 8.37
N ARG A 78 -6.76 9.92 8.92
CA ARG A 78 -7.53 10.93 8.18
C ARG A 78 -6.60 11.97 7.54
N ALA A 79 -5.71 12.57 8.33
CA ALA A 79 -4.75 13.55 7.84
C ALA A 79 -3.84 12.99 6.73
N LYS A 80 -3.36 11.74 6.88
CA LYS A 80 -2.54 11.09 5.85
C LYS A 80 -3.32 10.77 4.57
N ARG A 81 -4.59 10.37 4.69
CA ARG A 81 -5.47 10.14 3.55
C ARG A 81 -5.72 11.44 2.80
N ASP A 82 -6.07 12.49 3.53
CA ASP A 82 -6.45 13.78 2.97
C ASP A 82 -5.25 14.41 2.24
N PHE A 83 -4.06 14.38 2.84
CA PHE A 83 -2.83 14.77 2.16
C PHE A 83 -2.55 13.94 0.89
N ALA A 84 -2.68 12.60 0.98
CA ALA A 84 -2.48 11.75 -0.20
C ALA A 84 -3.51 12.03 -1.30
N TRP A 85 -4.74 12.38 -0.92
CA TRP A 85 -5.81 12.75 -1.83
C TRP A 85 -5.53 14.09 -2.53
N GLU A 86 -5.07 15.10 -1.79
CA GLU A 86 -4.64 16.39 -2.36
C GLU A 86 -3.56 16.22 -3.43
N VAL A 87 -2.56 15.37 -3.17
CA VAL A 87 -1.51 15.05 -4.16
C VAL A 87 -2.10 14.41 -5.43
N VAL A 88 -3.07 13.51 -5.28
CA VAL A 88 -3.75 12.87 -6.43
C VAL A 88 -4.56 13.90 -7.22
N GLN A 89 -5.31 14.77 -6.54
CA GLN A 89 -6.08 15.83 -7.19
C GLN A 89 -5.17 16.79 -7.95
N PHE A 90 -4.08 17.23 -7.33
CA PHE A 90 -3.09 18.09 -8.01
C PHE A 90 -2.51 17.40 -9.24
N PHE A 91 -2.16 16.12 -9.15
CA PHE A 91 -1.66 15.37 -10.31
C PHE A 91 -2.66 15.40 -11.48
N PHE A 92 -3.95 15.16 -11.23
CA PHE A 92 -4.97 15.22 -12.30
C PHE A 92 -5.30 16.63 -12.77
N GLN A 93 -5.06 17.66 -11.96
CA GLN A 93 -5.17 19.06 -12.41
C GLN A 93 -4.04 19.45 -13.37
N VAL A 94 -2.83 18.92 -13.15
CA VAL A 94 -1.65 19.20 -13.99
C VAL A 94 -1.69 18.42 -15.30
N VAL A 95 -2.20 17.19 -15.29
CA VAL A 95 -2.34 16.40 -16.50
C VAL A 95 -3.55 16.91 -17.29
N GLU A 96 -3.33 17.51 -18.47
CA GLU A 96 -4.37 18.09 -19.35
C GLU A 96 -5.25 17.03 -20.06
N GLY A 97 -5.89 16.12 -19.31
CA GLY A 97 -6.76 15.06 -19.84
C GLY A 97 -6.50 13.71 -19.17
N GLU A 98 -7.58 12.98 -18.86
CA GLU A 98 -7.48 11.73 -18.10
C GLU A 98 -6.64 10.66 -18.83
N GLU A 99 -6.68 10.62 -20.16
CA GLU A 99 -5.89 9.72 -20.99
C GLU A 99 -4.38 9.92 -20.83
N TYR A 100 -3.93 11.16 -20.64
CA TYR A 100 -2.50 11.48 -20.52
C TYR A 100 -1.92 10.99 -19.19
N ALA A 101 -2.77 10.75 -18.19
CA ALA A 101 -2.35 10.14 -16.93
C ALA A 101 -1.82 8.71 -17.15
N PHE A 102 -2.25 8.05 -18.24
CA PHE A 102 -1.81 6.71 -18.58
C PHE A 102 -0.63 6.68 -19.56
N VAL A 103 -0.30 7.80 -20.20
CA VAL A 103 0.86 7.93 -21.08
C VAL A 103 2.13 8.23 -20.27
N PRO A 104 3.20 7.39 -20.34
CA PRO A 104 4.37 7.52 -19.47
C PRO A 104 5.03 8.89 -19.47
N ARG A 105 5.15 9.54 -20.64
CA ARG A 105 5.78 10.87 -20.79
C ARG A 105 5.05 11.94 -19.97
N TYR A 106 3.76 12.13 -20.23
CA TYR A 106 2.93 13.14 -19.55
C TYR A 106 2.75 12.80 -18.07
N ARG A 107 2.54 11.52 -17.74
CA ARG A 107 2.48 11.08 -16.34
C ARG A 107 3.76 11.41 -15.57
N GLN A 108 4.94 11.17 -16.15
CA GLN A 108 6.21 11.46 -15.47
C GLN A 108 6.39 12.95 -15.19
N GLU A 109 6.01 13.80 -16.13
CA GLU A 109 6.06 15.25 -15.99
C GLU A 109 5.14 15.74 -14.87
N ALA A 110 3.88 15.29 -14.85
CA ALA A 110 2.95 15.64 -13.77
C ALA A 110 3.37 15.10 -12.41
N ILE A 111 3.96 13.89 -12.35
CA ILE A 111 4.54 13.39 -11.09
C ILE A 111 5.68 14.30 -10.63
N LYS A 112 6.54 14.76 -11.55
CA LYS A 112 7.65 15.66 -11.20
C LYS A 112 7.12 16.96 -10.59
N GLN A 113 6.12 17.58 -11.20
CA GLN A 113 5.48 18.78 -10.67
C GLN A 113 4.85 18.52 -9.29
N ALA A 114 4.21 17.36 -9.07
CA ALA A 114 3.68 16.98 -7.76
C ALA A 114 4.79 16.77 -6.71
N CYS A 115 5.94 16.20 -7.10
CA CYS A 115 7.09 16.06 -6.20
C CYS A 115 7.61 17.44 -5.75
N GLU A 116 7.67 18.40 -6.68
CA GLU A 116 8.13 19.76 -6.42
C GLU A 116 7.14 20.54 -5.53
N ALA A 117 5.84 20.47 -5.85
CA ALA A 117 4.79 21.20 -5.13
C ALA A 117 4.59 20.71 -3.68
N PHE A 118 4.67 19.39 -3.44
CA PHE A 118 4.41 18.80 -2.12
C PHE A 118 5.69 18.38 -1.37
N HIS A 119 6.87 18.61 -1.94
CA HIS A 119 8.17 18.22 -1.37
C HIS A 119 8.25 16.73 -0.97
N ILE A 120 7.73 15.84 -1.82
CA ILE A 120 7.71 14.39 -1.59
C ILE A 120 8.44 13.62 -2.70
N SER A 121 8.87 12.40 -2.39
CA SER A 121 9.57 11.55 -3.36
C SER A 121 8.66 11.05 -4.49
N TYR A 122 9.25 10.78 -5.65
CA TYR A 122 8.58 10.12 -6.78
C TYR A 122 7.84 8.83 -6.36
N ASN A 123 8.49 8.01 -5.52
CA ASN A 123 7.91 6.75 -5.05
C ASN A 123 6.67 6.96 -4.17
N THR A 124 6.61 8.08 -3.44
CA THR A 124 5.44 8.46 -2.64
C THR A 124 4.27 8.80 -3.56
N VAL A 125 4.47 9.72 -4.52
CA VAL A 125 3.44 10.09 -5.50
C VAL A 125 2.95 8.87 -6.28
N LYS A 126 3.89 8.07 -6.82
CA LYS A 126 3.57 6.81 -7.51
C LYS A 126 2.73 5.88 -6.63
N THR A 127 3.05 5.76 -5.34
CA THR A 127 2.29 4.91 -4.42
C THR A 127 0.86 5.43 -4.25
N TYR A 128 0.65 6.73 -4.14
CA TYR A 128 -0.69 7.32 -4.04
C TYR A 128 -1.50 7.10 -5.32
N LEU A 129 -0.92 7.35 -6.50
CA LEU A 129 -1.60 7.13 -7.78
C LEU A 129 -1.96 5.66 -8.01
N VAL A 130 -1.04 4.73 -7.73
CA VAL A 130 -1.33 3.30 -7.86
C VAL A 130 -2.43 2.86 -6.88
N ARG A 131 -2.43 3.37 -5.65
CA ARG A 131 -3.51 3.11 -4.68
C ARG A 131 -4.85 3.67 -5.16
N TYR A 132 -4.84 4.88 -5.68
CA TYR A 132 -6.01 5.53 -6.27
C TYR A 132 -6.64 4.63 -7.33
N TRP A 133 -5.86 4.26 -8.35
CA TRP A 133 -6.34 3.43 -9.44
C TRP A 133 -6.74 2.02 -9.00
N SER A 134 -5.92 1.34 -8.20
CA SER A 134 -6.22 -0.03 -7.72
C SER A 134 -7.44 -0.09 -6.81
N GLY A 135 -7.73 0.98 -6.07
CA GLY A 135 -8.84 1.08 -5.14
C GLY A 135 -10.07 1.83 -5.68
N GLY A 136 -10.25 1.88 -6.99
CA GLY A 136 -11.50 2.36 -7.60
C GLY A 136 -11.67 3.88 -7.68
N GLY A 137 -10.59 4.65 -7.50
CA GLY A 137 -10.60 6.10 -7.70
C GLY A 137 -11.32 6.91 -6.62
N VAL A 138 -11.59 6.34 -5.45
CA VAL A 138 -12.26 7.04 -4.34
C VAL A 138 -11.28 7.56 -3.30
N LYS A 139 -11.66 8.55 -2.49
CA LYS A 139 -10.78 9.13 -1.45
C LYS A 139 -10.16 8.10 -0.50
N ASN A 140 -10.94 7.11 -0.09
CA ASN A 140 -10.47 6.06 0.83
C ASN A 140 -9.51 5.05 0.19
N SER A 141 -9.38 5.03 -1.15
CA SER A 141 -8.42 4.15 -1.84
C SER A 141 -6.96 4.46 -1.48
N VAL A 142 -6.64 5.72 -1.18
CA VAL A 142 -5.28 6.16 -0.82
C VAL A 142 -4.96 6.01 0.67
N LEU A 143 -5.90 5.45 1.47
CA LEU A 143 -5.68 5.19 2.89
C LEU A 143 -4.37 4.42 3.14
N PRO A 144 -3.56 4.85 4.12
CA PRO A 144 -2.41 4.08 4.56
C PRO A 144 -2.81 2.68 5.06
N ARG A 145 -2.23 1.63 4.47
CA ARG A 145 -2.39 0.24 4.93
C ARG A 145 -1.56 0.00 6.21
N LEU A 146 -1.94 0.64 7.30
CA LEU A 146 -1.26 0.59 8.61
C LEU A 146 -1.64 -0.62 9.46
N ALA A 147 -2.54 -1.49 9.00
CA ALA A 147 -2.92 -2.72 9.73
C ALA A 147 -1.72 -3.63 10.04
N ASN A 148 -0.67 -3.58 9.22
CA ASN A 148 0.60 -4.32 9.44
C ASN A 148 1.71 -3.42 10.05
N CYS A 149 1.37 -2.16 10.27
CA CYS A 149 2.14 -1.04 10.81
C CYS A 149 2.37 -1.09 12.33
N GLY A 150 3.62 -1.10 12.78
CA GLY A 150 3.98 -0.35 13.99
C GLY A 150 3.78 -1.05 15.33
N ALA A 151 2.67 -1.74 15.60
CA ALA A 151 2.30 -2.37 16.89
C ALA A 151 3.10 -1.89 18.14
N PRO A 152 3.25 -0.56 18.38
CA PRO A 152 4.20 -0.08 19.36
C PRO A 152 3.59 -0.30 20.74
N GLY A 153 4.34 -0.91 21.65
CA GLY A 153 3.82 -1.27 22.98
C GLY A 153 2.95 -2.53 23.03
N GLN A 154 2.59 -3.12 21.88
CA GLN A 154 1.93 -4.42 21.87
C GLN A 154 2.97 -5.55 21.92
N GLU A 155 2.75 -6.53 22.78
CA GLU A 155 3.62 -7.71 22.83
C GLU A 155 3.45 -8.55 21.56
N LYS A 156 4.54 -8.74 20.83
CA LYS A 156 4.56 -9.67 19.69
C LYS A 156 4.49 -11.09 20.22
N LYS A 157 3.55 -11.89 19.68
CA LYS A 157 3.41 -13.32 19.95
C LYS A 157 4.77 -14.02 19.87
N VAL A 158 5.05 -14.88 20.85
CA VAL A 158 6.24 -15.72 20.85
C VAL A 158 6.07 -16.79 19.78
N SER A 159 7.05 -16.94 18.91
CA SER A 159 7.13 -18.02 17.92
C SER A 159 8.49 -18.70 17.99
N ASP A 160 8.65 -19.83 17.32
CA ASP A 160 9.91 -20.58 17.27
C ASP A 160 11.03 -19.80 16.56
N LYS A 161 10.66 -18.88 15.66
CA LYS A 161 11.61 -17.98 15.01
C LYS A 161 12.03 -16.86 15.96
N LYS A 162 13.34 -16.64 16.09
CA LYS A 162 13.88 -15.55 16.90
C LYS A 162 13.37 -14.18 16.40
N ARG A 163 12.86 -13.37 17.33
CA ARG A 163 12.49 -11.97 17.12
C ARG A 163 13.73 -11.10 16.99
N GLY A 164 13.70 -10.15 16.06
CA GLY A 164 14.85 -9.32 15.72
C GLY A 164 15.83 -10.04 14.79
N ARG A 165 16.99 -9.44 14.53
CA ARG A 165 18.01 -10.02 13.64
C ARG A 165 18.64 -11.26 14.31
N PRO A 166 18.58 -12.46 13.70
CA PRO A 166 19.29 -13.63 14.19
C PRO A 166 20.81 -13.42 14.13
N ARG A 167 21.55 -14.03 15.05
CA ARG A 167 23.02 -14.06 14.97
C ARG A 167 23.44 -14.99 13.83
N ILE A 168 24.42 -14.56 13.03
CA ILE A 168 24.87 -15.26 11.82
C ILE A 168 26.18 -16.02 12.05
N ARG A 169 27.07 -15.52 12.92
CA ARG A 169 28.48 -15.96 12.98
C ARG A 169 28.74 -17.30 13.69
N ASP A 170 27.92 -17.69 14.66
CA ASP A 170 28.32 -18.77 15.61
C ASP A 170 27.38 -19.99 15.60
N GLY A 171 26.53 -20.15 14.58
CA GLY A 171 25.50 -21.21 14.51
C GLY A 171 24.37 -21.09 15.55
N ASN A 172 24.58 -20.33 16.62
CA ASN A 172 23.58 -20.03 17.63
C ASN A 172 22.73 -18.84 17.19
N GLN A 173 21.48 -19.11 16.79
CA GLN A 173 20.55 -18.06 16.40
C GLN A 173 20.20 -17.13 17.57
N GLY A 174 20.35 -17.60 18.81
CA GLY A 174 19.92 -16.97 20.05
C GLY A 174 18.44 -17.26 20.38
N VAL A 175 17.99 -16.90 21.58
CA VAL A 175 16.63 -17.20 22.06
C VAL A 175 15.71 -15.99 22.09
N ASN A 176 14.39 -16.23 22.02
CA ASN A 176 13.39 -15.21 22.29
C ASN A 176 13.33 -14.91 23.79
N VAL A 177 13.31 -13.62 24.17
CA VAL A 177 13.14 -13.22 25.58
C VAL A 177 11.72 -13.53 26.05
N ASP A 178 11.58 -14.55 26.89
CA ASP A 178 10.31 -14.93 27.52
C ASP A 178 10.01 -14.10 28.78
N ASP A 179 8.85 -14.30 29.39
CA ASP A 179 8.44 -13.54 30.57
C ASP A 179 9.31 -13.82 31.80
N LYS A 180 9.91 -15.02 31.90
CA LYS A 180 10.83 -15.37 32.99
C LYS A 180 12.12 -14.58 32.87
N MET A 181 12.67 -14.47 31.66
CA MET A 181 13.83 -13.64 31.35
C MET A 181 13.52 -12.15 31.56
N LYS A 182 12.34 -11.66 31.14
CA LYS A 182 11.92 -10.27 31.42
C LYS A 182 11.91 -9.99 32.93
N LYS A 183 11.38 -10.91 33.76
CA LYS A 183 11.37 -10.77 35.22
C LYS A 183 12.79 -10.70 35.79
N ALA A 184 13.69 -11.59 35.34
CA ALA A 184 15.09 -11.59 35.76
C ALA A 184 15.82 -10.29 35.38
N ILE A 185 15.62 -9.80 34.15
CA ILE A 185 16.20 -8.53 33.66
C ILE A 185 15.68 -7.36 34.50
N ARG A 186 14.37 -7.28 34.76
CA ARG A 186 13.78 -6.22 35.61
C ARG A 186 14.34 -6.25 37.03
N ALA A 187 14.50 -7.44 37.62
CA ALA A 187 15.07 -7.57 38.96
C ALA A 187 16.53 -7.05 38.99
N GLY A 188 17.33 -7.37 37.97
CA GLY A 188 18.70 -6.86 37.83
C GLY A 188 18.74 -5.34 37.66
N LEU A 189 17.90 -4.78 36.78
CA LEU A 189 17.79 -3.33 36.56
C LEU A 189 17.37 -2.60 37.83
N ASN A 190 16.36 -3.10 38.56
CA ASN A 190 15.91 -2.50 39.81
C ASN A 190 17.01 -2.51 40.88
N LYS A 191 17.76 -3.61 40.98
CA LYS A 191 18.83 -3.76 41.97
C LYS A 191 20.02 -2.85 41.70
N HIS A 192 20.40 -2.70 40.43
CA HIS A 192 21.68 -2.09 40.07
C HIS A 192 21.59 -0.72 39.41
N TYR A 193 20.49 -0.39 38.72
CA TYR A 193 20.40 0.81 37.89
C TYR A 193 19.27 1.74 38.29
N TYR A 194 18.08 1.22 38.62
CA TYR A 194 16.93 2.03 39.04
C TYR A 194 16.92 2.31 40.55
N SER A 195 18.11 2.43 41.14
CA SER A 195 18.28 2.88 42.53
C SER A 195 18.65 4.37 42.55
N GLN A 196 18.42 5.06 43.68
CA GLN A 196 18.74 6.49 43.84
C GLN A 196 20.23 6.83 43.61
N ARG A 197 21.11 5.82 43.56
CA ARG A 197 22.55 5.99 43.40
C ARG A 197 22.99 6.33 41.97
N GLN A 198 22.07 6.36 40.99
CA GLN A 198 22.33 6.70 39.57
C GLN A 198 23.62 6.07 39.01
N ASN A 199 23.79 4.77 39.23
CA ASN A 199 25.02 4.07 38.84
C ASN A 199 25.25 4.18 37.33
N SER A 200 26.46 4.60 36.95
CA SER A 200 26.84 4.77 35.54
C SER A 200 27.03 3.42 34.84
N LEU A 201 26.83 3.37 33.52
CA LEU A 201 27.03 2.17 32.68
C LEU A 201 28.51 1.91 32.32
N ARG A 202 29.46 2.53 33.02
CA ARG A 202 30.90 2.35 32.80
C ARG A 202 31.46 1.21 33.62
#